data_AF-A0A376B0W6-F1
#
_entry.id   AF-A0A376B0W6-F1
#
_cell.length_a   1.000
_cell.length_b   1.000
_cell.length_c   1.000
_cell.angle_alpha   90.00
_cell.angle_beta   90.00
_cell.angle_gamma   90.00
#
_symmetry.space_group_name_H-M   'P 1'
#
loop_
_entity.id
_entity.type
_entity.pdbx_description
1 polymer ?
#
loop_
_entity_poly.entity_id
_entity_poly.type
_entity_poly.pdbx_seq_one_letter_code
_entity_poly.pdbx_strand_id
1 'polypeptide(L)'
;MPPSKLVIKIRSLERLLKEQDYYKNELLQQQKIVNDLKDNPESDPYDLKKQIEVLKDTERIFPTLYNKIDEFKQDLTNYLESNITSTNNVTSTGSIDENEYNAWKSKIDQVLKESEESIKNID
;
A
#
# COMPACT_ATOMS: atom_id res chain seq x y z
N MET A 1 22.17 5.79 -14.92
CA MET A 1 22.50 5.42 -13.53
C MET A 1 21.37 4.54 -13.00
N PRO A 2 21.65 3.50 -12.21
CA PRO A 2 20.62 2.76 -11.48
C PRO A 2 19.91 3.69 -10.47
N PRO A 3 18.63 3.44 -10.14
CA PRO A 3 17.94 4.21 -9.12
C PRO A 3 18.63 4.03 -7.76
N SER A 4 18.62 5.07 -6.94
CA SER A 4 19.14 5.00 -5.58
C SER A 4 18.30 4.10 -4.67
N LYS A 5 18.87 3.72 -3.53
CA LYS A 5 18.15 2.95 -2.51
C LYS A 5 16.90 3.69 -2.00
N LEU A 6 16.98 5.01 -1.83
CA LEU A 6 15.84 5.85 -1.44
C LEU A 6 14.70 5.72 -2.45
N VAL A 7 15.01 5.95 -3.74
CA VAL A 7 14.03 5.88 -4.82
C VAL A 7 13.42 4.48 -4.95
N ILE A 8 14.23 3.43 -4.76
CA ILE A 8 13.73 2.04 -4.78
C ILE A 8 12.70 1.84 -3.66
N LYS A 9 13.02 2.22 -2.42
CA LYS A 9 12.09 2.05 -1.28
C LYS A 9 10.79 2.83 -1.46
N ILE A 10 10.87 4.10 -1.89
CA ILE A 10 9.70 4.95 -2.19
C ILE A 10 8.81 4.28 -3.24
N ARG A 11 9.39 3.86 -4.38
CA ARG A 11 8.63 3.28 -5.49
C ARG A 11 8.04 1.92 -5.13
N SER A 12 8.71 1.14 -4.28
CA SER A 12 8.17 -0.13 -3.82
C SER A 12 6.92 0.07 -2.95
N LEU A 13 6.97 1.01 -1.99
CA LEU A 13 5.79 1.34 -1.18
C LEU A 13 4.66 1.93 -2.05
N GLU A 14 4.98 2.82 -2.98
CA GLU A 14 4.00 3.38 -3.93
C GLU A 14 3.30 2.29 -4.75
N ARG A 15 4.01 1.24 -5.17
CA ARG A 15 3.41 0.12 -5.92
C ARG A 15 2.41 -0.66 -5.07
N LEU A 16 2.72 -0.90 -3.80
CA LEU A 16 1.80 -1.59 -2.89
C LEU A 16 0.53 -0.77 -2.63
N LEU A 17 0.66 0.55 -2.50
CA LEU A 17 -0.50 1.45 -2.37
C LEU A 17 -1.38 1.43 -3.63
N LYS A 18 -0.78 1.42 -4.82
CA LYS A 18 -1.53 1.27 -6.08
C LYS A 18 -2.20 -0.10 -6.18
N GLU A 19 -1.51 -1.17 -5.77
CA GLU A 19 -2.08 -2.51 -5.71
C GLU A 19 -3.30 -2.57 -4.78
N GLN A 20 -3.22 -1.93 -3.61
CA GLN A 20 -4.35 -1.79 -2.70
C GLN A 20 -5.53 -1.05 -3.34
N ASP A 21 -5.29 0.03 -4.08
CA ASP A 21 -6.36 0.75 -4.78
C ASP A 21 -7.04 -0.14 -5.83
N TYR A 22 -6.29 -0.98 -6.55
CA TYR A 22 -6.87 -1.96 -7.47
C TYR A 22 -7.77 -2.96 -6.74
N TYR A 23 -7.30 -3.56 -5.63
CA TYR A 23 -8.13 -4.49 -4.87
C TYR A 23 -9.34 -3.82 -4.20
N LYS A 24 -9.22 -2.57 -3.74
CA LYS A 24 -10.37 -1.80 -3.22
C LYS A 24 -11.44 -1.61 -4.29
N ASN A 25 -11.02 -1.27 -5.50
CA ASN A 25 -11.94 -1.13 -6.64
C ASN A 25 -12.59 -2.46 -7.00
N GLU A 26 -11.82 -3.56 -6.99
CA GLU A 26 -12.37 -4.90 -7.20
C GLU A 26 -13.38 -5.26 -6.12
N LEU A 27 -13.08 -5.03 -4.85
CA LEU A 27 -13.99 -5.28 -3.72
C LEU A 27 -15.32 -4.54 -3.90
N LEU A 28 -15.27 -3.26 -4.29
CA LEU A 28 -16.47 -2.47 -4.57
C LEU A 28 -17.29 -3.05 -5.72
N GLN A 29 -16.64 -3.53 -6.79
CA GLN A 29 -17.31 -4.18 -7.91
C GLN A 29 -17.96 -5.50 -7.48
N GLN A 30 -17.24 -6.36 -6.76
CA GLN A 30 -17.79 -7.63 -6.25
C GLN A 30 -18.97 -7.39 -5.30
N GLN A 31 -18.87 -6.39 -4.42
CA GLN A 31 -19.95 -6.00 -3.50
C GLN A 31 -21.19 -5.53 -4.27
N LYS A 32 -21.00 -4.75 -5.33
CA LYS A 32 -22.10 -4.32 -6.20
C LYS A 32 -22.78 -5.53 -6.86
N ILE A 33 -22.03 -6.47 -7.41
CA ILE A 33 -22.60 -7.67 -8.05
C ILE A 33 -23.37 -8.51 -7.02
N VAL A 34 -22.84 -8.71 -5.82
CA VAL A 34 -23.56 -9.42 -4.74
C VAL A 34 -24.88 -8.72 -4.40
N ASN A 35 -24.89 -7.39 -4.30
CA ASN A 35 -26.11 -6.64 -4.01
C ASN A 35 -27.12 -6.74 -5.16
N ASP A 36 -26.66 -6.57 -6.40
CA ASP A 36 -27.51 -6.72 -7.60
C ASP A 36 -28.16 -8.12 -7.67
N LEU A 37 -27.44 -9.19 -7.29
CA LEU A 37 -27.98 -10.55 -7.21
C LEU A 37 -28.96 -10.75 -6.03
N LYS A 38 -28.71 -10.11 -4.88
CA LYS A 38 -29.63 -10.16 -3.73
C LYS A 38 -30.96 -9.45 -4.00
N ASP A 39 -30.90 -8.35 -4.73
CA ASP A 39 -32.06 -7.51 -5.02
C ASP A 39 -32.88 -8.06 -6.20
N ASN A 40 -32.34 -9.03 -6.96
CA ASN A 40 -33.02 -9.69 -8.06
C ASN A 40 -33.82 -10.92 -7.57
N PRO A 41 -35.16 -10.89 -7.59
CA PRO A 41 -36.00 -12.00 -7.12
C PRO A 41 -35.90 -13.27 -7.98
N GLU A 42 -35.42 -13.16 -9.22
CA GLU A 42 -35.23 -14.29 -10.14
C GLU A 42 -33.80 -14.88 -10.06
N SER A 43 -32.94 -14.37 -9.17
CA SER A 43 -31.57 -14.85 -9.02
C SER A 43 -31.53 -16.28 -8.50
N ASP A 44 -30.71 -17.13 -9.12
CA ASP A 44 -30.42 -18.46 -8.59
C ASP A 44 -29.66 -18.35 -7.25
N PRO A 45 -30.13 -18.98 -6.16
CA PRO A 45 -29.41 -19.05 -4.90
C PRO A 45 -27.98 -19.60 -5.02
N TYR A 46 -27.72 -20.50 -5.98
CA TYR A 46 -26.39 -21.04 -6.23
C TYR A 46 -25.44 -19.95 -6.76
N ASP A 47 -25.90 -19.13 -7.71
CA ASP A 47 -25.12 -18.04 -8.29
C ASP A 47 -24.81 -16.97 -7.23
N LEU A 48 -25.79 -16.59 -6.42
CA LEU A 48 -25.58 -15.67 -5.30
C LEU A 48 -24.55 -16.22 -4.31
N LYS A 49 -24.64 -17.51 -3.94
CA LYS A 49 -23.68 -18.14 -3.03
C LYS A 49 -22.27 -18.09 -3.60
N LYS A 50 -22.10 -18.46 -4.87
CA LYS A 50 -20.80 -18.46 -5.55
C LYS A 50 -20.21 -17.06 -5.60
N GLN A 51 -21.03 -16.06 -5.86
CA GLN A 51 -20.57 -14.67 -5.91
C GLN A 51 -20.17 -14.14 -4.53
N ILE A 52 -20.84 -14.57 -3.45
CA ILE A 52 -20.42 -14.28 -2.07
C ILE A 52 -19.05 -14.93 -1.76
N GLU A 53 -18.78 -16.13 -2.28
CA GLU A 53 -17.47 -16.78 -2.13
C GLU A 53 -16.36 -15.96 -2.81
N VAL A 54 -16.60 -15.47 -4.04
CA VAL A 54 -15.68 -14.56 -4.75
C VAL A 54 -15.42 -13.27 -3.97
N LEU A 55 -16.47 -12.66 -3.41
CA LEU A 55 -16.34 -11.47 -2.56
C LEU A 55 -15.44 -11.75 -1.35
N LYS A 56 -15.68 -12.86 -0.64
CA LYS A 56 -14.86 -13.26 0.52
C LYS A 56 -13.41 -13.54 0.16
N ASP A 57 -13.16 -14.14 -1.00
CA ASP A 57 -11.80 -14.39 -1.47
C ASP A 57 -11.07 -13.09 -1.79
N THR A 58 -11.79 -12.08 -2.30
CA THR A 58 -11.26 -10.72 -2.49
C THR A 58 -10.93 -10.06 -1.14
N GLU A 59 -11.82 -10.15 -0.15
CA GLU A 59 -11.61 -9.61 1.21
C GLU A 59 -10.38 -10.21 1.89
N ARG A 60 -10.10 -11.50 1.67
CA ARG A 60 -8.98 -12.23 2.30
C ARG A 60 -7.60 -11.73 1.87
N ILE A 61 -7.50 -10.97 0.78
CA ILE A 61 -6.22 -10.42 0.30
C ILE A 61 -5.74 -9.30 1.22
N PHE A 62 -6.66 -8.46 1.70
CA PHE A 62 -6.35 -7.20 2.38
C PHE A 62 -5.46 -7.35 3.63
N PRO A 63 -5.69 -8.30 4.56
CA PRO A 63 -4.84 -8.43 5.74
C PRO A 63 -3.37 -8.62 5.39
N THR A 64 -3.08 -9.49 4.41
CA THR A 64 -1.70 -9.75 3.99
C THR A 64 -1.08 -8.56 3.25
N LEU A 65 -1.88 -7.83 2.47
CA LEU A 65 -1.44 -6.64 1.77
C LEU A 65 -1.11 -5.51 2.73
N TYR A 66 -1.95 -5.30 3.75
CA TYR A 66 -1.72 -4.29 4.78
C TYR A 66 -0.47 -4.55 5.60
N ASN A 67 -0.21 -5.82 5.98
CA ASN A 67 1.04 -6.19 6.64
C ASN A 67 2.25 -5.83 5.77
N LYS A 68 2.21 -6.13 4.46
CA LYS A 68 3.30 -5.75 3.54
C LYS A 68 3.47 -4.23 3.41
N ILE A 69 2.36 -3.48 3.38
CA ILE A 69 2.40 -2.01 3.34
C ILE A 69 3.08 -1.49 4.61
N ASP A 70 2.74 -2.03 5.79
CA ASP A 70 3.38 -1.64 7.05
C ASP A 70 4.87 -1.99 7.08
N GLU A 71 5.25 -3.19 6.65
CA GLU A 71 6.66 -3.60 6.52
C GLU A 71 7.46 -2.64 5.64
N PHE A 72 6.93 -2.25 4.47
CA PHE A 72 7.63 -1.37 3.54
C PHE A 72 7.64 0.09 4.02
N LYS A 73 6.58 0.52 4.73
CA LYS A 73 6.57 1.82 5.42
C LYS A 73 7.66 1.85 6.49
N GLN A 74 7.73 0.85 7.37
CA GLN A 74 8.74 0.77 8.41
C GLN A 74 10.16 0.71 7.82
N ASP A 75 10.36 -0.05 6.75
CA ASP A 75 11.66 -0.12 6.04
C ASP A 75 12.08 1.24 5.45
N LEU A 76 11.15 2.00 4.87
CA LEU A 76 11.41 3.36 4.40
C LEU A 76 11.71 4.31 5.56
N THR A 77 10.90 4.31 6.62
CA THR A 77 11.09 5.16 7.81
C THR A 77 12.44 4.90 8.47
N ASN A 78 12.78 3.63 8.73
CA ASN A 78 14.06 3.25 9.32
C ASN A 78 15.25 3.68 8.44
N TYR A 79 15.10 3.55 7.12
CA TYR A 79 16.12 4.00 6.18
C TYR A 79 16.32 5.52 6.21
N LEU A 80 15.25 6.30 6.30
CA LEU A 80 15.32 7.76 6.44
C LEU A 80 15.99 8.15 7.77
N GLU A 81 15.55 7.60 8.89
CA GLU A 81 16.10 7.91 10.22
C GLU A 81 17.60 7.58 10.33
N SER A 82 17.99 6.40 9.84
CA SER A 82 19.37 5.92 9.92
C SER A 82 20.35 6.70 9.04
N ASN A 83 19.86 7.40 8.00
CA ASN A 83 20.72 8.02 6.98
C ASN A 83 20.55 9.55 6.87
N ILE A 84 19.55 10.14 7.53
CA ILE A 84 19.38 11.60 7.69
C ILE A 84 20.10 12.12 8.95
N THR A 85 20.14 11.33 10.03
CA THR A 85 20.68 11.75 11.34
C THR A 85 22.21 11.79 11.39
N SER A 86 22.92 11.22 10.41
CA SER A 86 24.40 11.18 10.37
C SER A 86 25.09 12.46 9.87
N THR A 87 24.34 13.54 9.60
CA THR A 87 24.88 14.78 9.03
C THR A 87 25.74 15.63 9.97
N ASN A 88 25.88 15.25 11.26
CA ASN A 88 26.70 15.99 12.24
C ASN A 88 28.07 15.37 12.58
N ASN A 89 28.43 14.20 12.04
CA ASN A 89 29.83 13.73 12.08
C ASN A 89 30.07 12.53 11.16
N VAL A 90 31.10 12.65 10.31
CA VAL A 90 31.71 11.61 9.47
C VAL A 90 30.96 11.22 8.18
N THR A 91 31.61 11.54 7.05
CA THR A 91 31.44 10.95 5.72
C THR A 91 31.35 9.43 5.80
N SER A 92 30.13 8.88 5.72
CA SER A 92 29.88 7.46 5.52
C SER A 92 29.22 7.28 4.16
N THR A 93 29.67 6.29 3.40
CA THR A 93 29.31 5.99 1.99
C THR A 93 27.87 5.48 1.80
N GLY A 94 26.95 5.86 2.69
CA GLY A 94 25.55 5.43 2.71
C GLY A 94 24.55 6.50 3.11
N SER A 95 25.00 7.70 3.50
CA SER A 95 24.11 8.82 3.85
C SER A 95 23.27 9.24 2.65
N ILE A 96 21.99 9.54 2.89
CA ILE A 96 21.12 10.10 1.87
C ILE A 96 21.64 11.52 1.58
N ASP A 97 21.91 11.82 0.32
CA ASP A 97 22.29 13.18 -0.09
C ASP A 97 21.14 14.15 0.20
N GLU A 98 21.45 15.30 0.78
CA GLU A 98 20.42 16.27 1.19
C GLU A 98 19.60 16.78 -0.01
N ASN A 99 20.24 16.96 -1.19
CA ASN A 99 19.52 17.37 -2.39
C ASN A 99 18.62 16.25 -2.90
N GLU A 100 19.08 14.99 -2.83
CA GLU A 100 18.27 13.83 -3.16
C GLU A 100 17.05 13.72 -2.25
N TYR A 101 17.24 13.84 -0.93
CA TYR A 101 16.13 13.84 0.03
C TYR A 101 15.13 14.95 -0.30
N ASN A 102 15.61 16.18 -0.45
CA ASN A 102 14.76 17.33 -0.74
C ASN A 102 13.99 17.17 -2.06
N ALA A 103 14.61 16.57 -3.08
CA ALA A 103 13.96 16.28 -4.37
C ALA A 103 12.80 15.27 -4.24
N TRP A 104 12.88 14.34 -3.29
CA TRP A 104 11.87 13.30 -3.08
C TRP A 104 10.96 13.51 -1.87
N LYS A 105 11.22 14.53 -1.05
CA LYS A 105 10.53 14.79 0.22
C LYS A 105 9.01 14.78 0.07
N SER A 106 8.47 15.52 -0.90
CA SER A 106 7.02 15.56 -1.11
C SER A 106 6.43 14.18 -1.42
N LYS A 107 7.16 13.32 -2.14
CA LYS A 107 6.70 11.97 -2.45
C LYS A 107 6.83 11.03 -1.24
N ILE A 108 7.90 11.18 -0.45
CA ILE A 108 8.09 10.48 0.82
C ILE A 108 6.91 10.77 1.75
N ASP A 109 6.63 12.05 1.98
CA ASP A 109 5.55 12.50 2.85
C ASP A 109 4.19 11.96 2.37
N GLN A 110 3.96 11.96 1.05
CA GLN A 110 2.76 11.40 0.44
C GLN A 110 2.61 9.90 0.72
N VAL A 111 3.60 9.07 0.37
CA VAL A 111 3.48 7.61 0.49
C VAL A 111 3.43 7.15 1.94
N LEU A 112 4.12 7.84 2.85
CA LEU A 112 4.03 7.57 4.28
C LEU A 112 2.62 7.86 4.80
N LYS A 113 2.05 9.02 4.47
CA LYS A 113 0.69 9.38 4.85
C LYS A 113 -0.35 8.37 4.31
N GLU A 114 -0.30 8.05 3.01
CA GLU A 114 -1.21 7.09 2.38
C GLU A 114 -1.10 5.69 3.00
N SER A 115 0.12 5.27 3.37
CA SER A 115 0.34 3.99 4.06
C SER A 115 -0.22 3.98 5.48
N GLU A 116 -0.10 5.08 6.23
CA GLU A 116 -0.71 5.20 7.56
C GLU A 116 -2.25 5.18 7.50
N GLU A 117 -2.85 5.91 6.56
CA GLU A 117 -4.29 5.89 6.34
C GLU A 117 -4.78 4.49 5.94
N SER A 118 -4.00 3.76 5.16
CA SER A 118 -4.31 2.38 4.77
C SER A 118 -4.35 1.43 5.95
N ILE A 119 -3.44 1.60 6.92
CA ILE A 119 -3.35 0.75 8.11
C ILE A 119 -4.41 1.10 9.16
N LYS A 120 -4.81 2.38 9.28
CA LYS A 120 -5.83 2.81 10.25
C LYS A 120 -7.24 2.27 9.96
N ASN A 121 -7.50 1.77 8.76
CA ASN A 121 -8.80 1.21 8.35
C ASN A 121 -8.89 -0.31 8.60
N ILE A 122 -8.04 -0.87 9.47
CA ILE A 122 -7.97 -2.30 9.78
C ILE A 122 -8.77 -2.66 11.04
N ASP A 123 -9.17 -1.67 11.84
CA ASP A 123 -9.99 -1.83 13.06
C ASP A 123 -11.49 -1.59 12.83
#